data_AF-A0A3B9GNC4-F1
#
_entry.id   AF-A0A3B9GNC4-F1
#
_cell.length_a   1.000
_cell.length_b   1.000
_cell.length_c   1.000
_cell.angle_alpha   90.00
_cell.angle_beta   90.00
_cell.angle_gamma   90.00
#
_symmetry.space_group_name_H-M   'P 1'
#
loop_
_entity.id
_entity.type
_entity.pdbx_description
1 polymer ?
#
loop_
_entity_poly.entity_id
_entity_poly.type
_entity_poly.pdbx_seq_one_letter_code
_entity_poly.pdbx_strand_id
1 'polypeptide(L)' 'MAASIIDGKKLAEDIRAQLAQRVRALAGKGVVPGLAVILVGEDPASVSYVTAKEKACEEAGM' A
#
# COMPACT_ATOMS: atom_id res chain seq x y z
N MET A 1 -4.32 -28.43 -20.94
CA MET A 1 -3.79 -27.86 -19.69
C MET A 1 -4.51 -26.55 -19.44
N ALA A 2 -5.05 -26.33 -18.24
CA ALA A 2 -5.68 -25.06 -17.89
C ALA A 2 -4.61 -24.01 -17.54
N ALA A 3 -4.90 -22.74 -17.77
CA ALA A 3 -4.00 -21.65 -17.40
C ALA A 3 -3.88 -21.54 -15.87
N SER A 4 -2.67 -21.23 -15.38
CA SER A 4 -2.47 -20.91 -13.96
C SER A 4 -3.07 -19.55 -13.65
N ILE A 5 -3.89 -19.47 -12.60
CA ILE A 5 -4.42 -18.19 -12.11
C ILE A 5 -3.30 -17.46 -11.37
N ILE A 6 -3.07 -16.21 -11.74
CA ILE A 6 -2.22 -15.30 -10.99
C ILE A 6 -3.11 -14.55 -10.00
N ASP A 7 -3.05 -14.93 -8.72
CA ASP A 7 -3.80 -14.27 -7.66
C ASP A 7 -3.08 -12.98 -7.23
N GLY A 8 -3.44 -11.88 -7.90
CA GLY A 8 -2.89 -10.56 -7.60
C GLY A 8 -3.25 -10.05 -6.20
N LYS A 9 -4.37 -10.51 -5.61
CA LYS A 9 -4.77 -10.08 -4.27
C LYS A 9 -3.84 -10.69 -3.22
N LYS A 10 -3.66 -12.00 -3.27
CA LYS A 10 -2.74 -12.70 -2.38
C LYS A 10 -1.32 -12.17 -2.52
N LEU A 11 -0.86 -11.99 -3.76
CA LEU A 11 0.46 -11.42 -4.03
C LEU A 11 0.61 -10.02 -3.41
N ALA A 12 -0.41 -9.17 -3.53
CA ALA A 12 -0.35 -7.82 -2.98
C ALA A 12 -0.34 -7.81 -1.43
N GLU A 13 -1.07 -8.73 -0.79
CA GLU A 13 -1.03 -8.94 0.67
C GLU A 13 0.37 -9.38 1.14
N ASP A 14 0.98 -10.35 0.45
CA ASP A 14 2.34 -10.82 0.74
C ASP A 14 3.37 -9.70 0.62
N ILE A 15 3.26 -8.86 -0.43
CA ILE A 15 4.14 -7.70 -0.63
C ILE A 15 3.99 -6.68 0.50
N ARG A 16 2.76 -6.35 0.91
CA ARG A 16 2.53 -5.38 2.00
C ARG A 16 3.07 -5.89 3.33
N ALA A 17 2.90 -7.18 3.62
CA ALA A 17 3.48 -7.80 4.82
C ALA A 17 5.01 -7.72 4.85
N GLN A 18 5.67 -7.94 3.70
CA GLN A 18 7.13 -7.79 3.58
C GLN A 18 7.58 -6.33 3.73
N LEU A 19 6.84 -5.39 3.14
CA LEU A 19 7.11 -3.95 3.27
C LEU A 19 6.99 -3.50 4.73
N ALA A 20 5.98 -3.96 5.47
CA ALA A 20 5.82 -3.63 6.89
C ALA A 20 7.01 -4.02 7.76
N GLN A 21 7.74 -5.08 7.42
CA GLN A 21 8.99 -5.43 8.12
C GLN A 21 10.12 -4.45 7.79
N ARG A 22 10.22 -4.03 6.53
CA ARG A 22 11.23 -3.08 6.07
C ARG A 22 10.99 -1.69 6.64
N VAL A 23 9.74 -1.24 6.69
CA VAL A 23 9.35 0.04 7.28
C VAL A 23 9.68 0.06 8.77
N ARG A 24 9.38 -1.02 9.50
CA ARG A 24 9.80 -1.16 10.91
C ARG A 24 11.32 -1.08 11.09
N ALA A 25 12.10 -1.70 10.21
CA ALA A 25 13.56 -1.61 10.26
C ALA A 25 14.09 -0.20 9.98
N LEU A 26 13.40 0.59 9.14
CA LEU A 26 13.72 2.00 8.91
C LEU A 26 13.34 2.87 10.11
N ALA A 27 12.18 2.61 10.72
CA ALA A 27 11.74 3.32 11.92
C ALA A 27 12.75 3.14 13.08
N GLY A 28 13.31 1.94 13.24
CA GLY A 28 14.40 1.68 14.20
C GLY A 28 15.69 2.46 13.94
N LYS A 29 15.85 3.03 12.74
CA LYS A 29 16.95 3.94 12.36
C LYS A 29 16.53 5.42 12.40
N GLY A 30 15.34 5.73 12.92
CA GLY A 30 14.80 7.08 12.96
C GLY A 30 14.22 7.58 11.63
N VAL A 31 14.03 6.71 10.64
CA VAL A 31 13.45 7.06 9.33
C VAL A 31 12.04 6.49 9.24
N VAL A 32 11.03 7.36 9.20
CA VAL A 32 9.63 6.96 9.00
C VAL A 32 9.19 7.38 7.60
N PRO A 33 9.01 6.43 6.66
CA PRO A 33 8.46 6.72 5.34
C PRO A 33 7.01 7.21 5.45
N GLY A 34 6.60 8.11 4.56
CA GLY A 34 5.22 8.58 4.46
C GLY A 34 4.82 8.85 3.02
N LEU A 35 3.52 8.78 2.73
CA LEU A 35 2.93 9.13 1.45
C LEU A 35 2.07 10.38 1.60
N ALA A 36 2.33 11.40 0.77
CA ALA A 36 1.47 12.56 0.64
C ALA A 36 0.74 12.49 -0.72
N VAL A 37 -0.57 12.73 -0.70
CA VAL A 37 -1.40 12.77 -1.91
C VAL A 37 -2.10 14.12 -1.98
N ILE A 38 -2.02 14.79 -3.12
CA ILE A 38 -2.75 16.03 -3.40
C ILE A 38 -3.92 15.68 -4.31
N LEU A 39 -5.13 15.85 -3.80
CA LEU A 39 -6.37 15.72 -4.56
C LEU A 39 -6.90 17.12 -4.89
N VAL A 40 -7.28 17.34 -6.15
CA VAL A 40 -7.88 18.60 -6.61
C VAL A 40 -9.30 18.31 -7.07
N GLY A 41 -10.28 18.96 -6.44
CA GLY A 41 -11.69 18.68 -6.65
C GLY A 41 -12.18 17.45 -5.88
N GLU A 42 -13.38 16.99 -6.22
CA GLU A 42 -14.14 15.99 -5.43
C GLU A 42 -14.68 14.85 -6.31
N ASP A 43 -13.96 14.51 -7.39
CA ASP A 43 -14.34 13.36 -8.23
C ASP A 43 -14.43 12.08 -7.37
N PRO A 44 -15.61 11.43 -7.27
CA PRO A 44 -15.80 10.31 -6.34
C PRO A 44 -14.89 9.12 -6.60
N ALA A 45 -14.54 8.86 -7.87
CA ALA A 45 -13.61 7.80 -8.22
C ALA A 45 -12.20 8.12 -7.70
N SER A 46 -11.76 9.37 -7.89
CA SER A 46 -10.47 9.85 -7.39
C SER A 46 -10.39 9.74 -5.87
N VAL A 47 -11.44 10.13 -5.13
CA VAL A 47 -11.50 9.96 -3.67
C VAL A 47 -11.31 8.48 -3.29
N SER A 48 -12.03 7.56 -3.93
CA SER A 48 -11.90 6.13 -3.68
C SER A 48 -10.49 5.61 -3.92
N TYR A 49 -9.82 6.06 -4.99
CA TYR A 49 -8.43 5.69 -5.27
C TYR A 49 -7.44 6.24 -4.24
N VAL A 50 -7.66 7.46 -3.73
CA VAL A 50 -6.80 8.03 -2.68
C VAL A 50 -6.96 7.25 -1.38
N THR A 51 -8.19 6.95 -0.96
CA THR A 51 -8.45 6.14 0.24
C THR A 51 -7.84 4.74 0.13
N ALA A 52 -7.90 4.13 -1.06
CA ALA A 52 -7.27 2.83 -1.28
C ALA A 52 -5.74 2.89 -1.15
N LYS A 53 -5.10 3.97 -1.60
CA LYS A 53 -3.65 4.19 -1.44
C LYS A 53 -3.27 4.41 0.02
N GLU A 54 -4.06 5.21 0.75
CA GLU A 54 -3.88 5.45 2.18
C GLU A 54 -3.94 4.13 2.96
N LYS A 55 -4.99 3.33 2.75
CA LYS A 55 -5.12 2.01 3.39
C LYS A 55 -3.95 1.07 3.07
N ALA A 56 -3.45 1.08 1.83
CA ALA A 56 -2.31 0.27 1.46
C ALA A 56 -1.01 0.71 2.16
N CYS A 57 -0.85 2.00 2.45
CA CYS A 57 0.26 2.53 3.24
C CYS A 57 0.16 2.08 4.70
N GLU A 58 -1.02 2.16 5.30
CA GLU A 58 -1.27 1.68 6.67
C GLU A 58 -0.95 0.17 6.79
N GLU A 59 -1.43 -0.64 5.84
CA GLU A 59 -1.14 -2.08 5.79
C GLU A 59 0.37 -2.38 5.59
N ALA A 60 1.11 -1.46 4.96
CA ALA A 60 2.56 -1.53 4.81
C ALA A 60 3.32 -0.93 6.01
N GLY A 61 2.64 -0.51 7.07
CA GLY A 61 3.22 0.01 8.31
C GLY A 61 3.76 1.44 8.23
N MET A 62 3.29 2.22 7.25
CA MET A 62 3.60 3.65 7.08
C MET A 62 2.47 4.52 7.60
#